data_AF-A0A9N9RUG5-F1
#
_entry.id   AF-A0A9N9RUG5-F1
#
_cell.length_a   1.000
_cell.length_b   1.000
_cell.length_c   1.000
_cell.angle_alpha   90.00
_cell.angle_beta   90.00
_cell.angle_gamma   90.00
#
_symmetry.space_group_name_H-M   'P 1'
#
loop_
_entity.id
_entity.type
_entity.pdbx_description
1 polymer ?
#
loop_
_entity_poly.entity_id
_entity_poly.type
_entity_poly.pdbx_seq_one_letter_code
_entity_poly.pdbx_strand_id
1 'polypeptide(L)'
;MGIIKFAVKSGICIYAIKYTVDEGAWSSSDDAIKFKENCCNAINGNEYYQTGKSHFLTYVPVPELPQLPEQSELCYLTKYYWNQGVKGSIYYIRKTPCYIGQGVKKASDGITQLMNQPQPSEVKK
;
A
#
# COMPACT_ATOMS: atom_id res chain seq x y z
N MET A 1 9.25 -29.04 -29.50
CA MET A 1 9.53 -27.61 -29.81
C MET A 1 9.20 -26.63 -28.66
N GLY A 2 8.29 -26.94 -27.72
CA GLY A 2 7.95 -26.05 -26.60
C GLY A 2 9.01 -25.95 -25.49
N ILE A 3 9.67 -27.07 -25.14
CA ILE A 3 10.65 -27.14 -24.03
C ILE A 3 11.90 -26.28 -24.31
N ILE A 4 12.38 -26.27 -25.56
CA ILE A 4 13.54 -25.47 -25.97
C ILE A 4 13.23 -23.97 -25.87
N LYS A 5 12.04 -23.54 -26.33
CA LYS A 5 11.60 -22.14 -26.21
C LYS A 5 11.45 -21.72 -24.74
N PHE A 6 10.95 -22.61 -23.89
CA PHE A 6 10.85 -22.37 -22.45
C PHE A 6 12.24 -22.21 -21.83
N ALA A 7 13.18 -23.12 -22.11
CA ALA A 7 14.55 -23.07 -21.60
C ALA A 7 15.29 -21.79 -22.00
N VAL A 8 15.13 -21.35 -23.26
CA VAL A 8 15.73 -20.10 -23.74
C VAL A 8 15.13 -18.90 -23.01
N LYS A 9 13.80 -18.84 -22.87
CA LYS A 9 13.13 -17.73 -22.16
C LYS A 9 13.49 -17.69 -20.67
N SER A 10 13.50 -18.84 -20.01
CA SER A 10 13.89 -18.93 -18.59
C SER A 10 15.36 -18.54 -18.40
N GLY A 11 16.25 -18.94 -19.32
CA GLY A 11 17.66 -18.54 -19.28
C GLY A 11 17.86 -17.03 -19.36
N ILE A 12 17.13 -16.35 -20.26
CA ILE A 12 17.20 -14.89 -20.39
C ILE A 12 16.69 -14.20 -19.10
N CYS A 13 15.57 -14.66 -18.54
CA CYS A 13 15.04 -14.09 -17.30
C CYS A 13 16.01 -14.30 -16.12
N ILE A 14 16.56 -15.50 -15.96
CA ILE A 14 17.53 -15.80 -14.89
C ILE A 14 18.78 -14.93 -15.05
N TYR A 15 19.27 -14.78 -16.28
CA TYR A 15 20.42 -13.92 -16.56
C TYR A 15 20.14 -12.46 -16.24
N ALA A 16 18.97 -11.93 -16.62
CA ALA A 16 18.59 -10.56 -16.30
C ALA A 16 18.49 -10.33 -14.78
N ILE A 17 17.96 -11.30 -14.04
CA ILE A 17 17.93 -11.23 -12.57
C ILE A 17 19.35 -11.26 -12.00
N LYS A 18 20.21 -12.19 -12.46
CA LYS A 18 21.62 -12.26 -12.06
C LYS A 18 22.35 -10.95 -12.33
N TYR A 19 22.18 -10.37 -13.51
CA TYR A 19 22.77 -9.10 -13.88
C TYR A 19 22.35 -7.96 -12.94
N THR A 20 21.06 -7.87 -12.61
CA THR A 20 20.56 -6.82 -11.68
C THR A 20 21.01 -7.04 -10.23
N VAL A 21 21.24 -8.29 -9.82
CA VAL A 21 21.87 -8.60 -8.52
C VAL A 21 23.35 -8.21 -8.53
N ASP A 22 24.08 -8.54 -9.60
CA ASP A 22 25.51 -8.28 -9.74
C ASP A 22 25.82 -6.78 -9.91
N GLU A 23 24.94 -6.01 -10.56
CA GLU A 23 24.99 -4.53 -10.59
C GLU A 23 24.72 -3.89 -9.22
N GLY A 24 24.28 -4.67 -8.23
CA GLY A 24 24.11 -4.22 -6.86
C GLY A 24 22.71 -3.74 -6.51
N ALA A 25 21.73 -3.80 -7.42
CA ALA A 25 20.36 -3.35 -7.15
C ALA A 25 19.67 -4.16 -6.03
N TRP A 26 20.03 -5.43 -5.87
CA TRP A 26 19.46 -6.36 -4.88
C TRP A 26 20.52 -7.07 -4.01
N SER A 27 21.76 -6.59 -4.02
CA SER A 27 22.87 -7.18 -3.27
C SER A 27 22.89 -6.63 -1.83
N SER A 28 24.02 -6.09 -1.37
CA SER A 28 24.14 -5.44 -0.07
C SER A 28 23.53 -4.03 -0.08
N SER A 29 23.21 -3.51 1.10
CA SER A 29 22.70 -2.13 1.24
C SER A 29 23.71 -1.09 0.72
N ASP A 30 25.01 -1.33 0.90
CA ASP A 30 26.07 -0.45 0.41
C ASP A 30 26.16 -0.46 -1.13
N ASP A 31 26.01 -1.63 -1.75
CA ASP A 31 26.03 -1.77 -3.20
C ASP A 31 24.79 -1.14 -3.85
N ALA A 32 23.63 -1.27 -3.21
CA ALA A 32 22.40 -0.63 -3.67
C ALA A 32 22.48 0.90 -3.62
N ILE A 33 23.14 1.47 -2.59
CA ILE A 33 23.38 2.91 -2.50
C ILE A 33 24.31 3.36 -3.63
N LYS A 34 25.42 2.64 -3.88
CA LYS A 34 26.35 2.95 -4.99
C LYS A 34 25.67 2.82 -6.35
N PHE A 35 24.86 1.79 -6.56
CA PHE A 35 24.08 1.59 -7.78
C PHE A 35 23.12 2.76 -8.00
N LYS A 36 22.38 3.17 -6.98
CA LYS A 36 21.50 4.35 -7.03
C LYS A 36 22.29 5.62 -7.39
N GLU A 37 23.41 5.88 -6.73
CA GLU A 37 24.24 7.05 -7.00
C GLU A 37 24.73 7.06 -8.45
N ASN A 38 25.23 5.93 -8.95
CA ASN A 38 25.68 5.78 -10.33
C ASN A 38 24.55 6.01 -11.34
N CYS A 39 23.36 5.46 -11.10
CA CYS A 39 22.18 5.72 -11.95
C CYS A 39 21.76 7.19 -11.90
N CYS A 40 21.71 7.80 -10.72
CA CYS A 40 21.40 9.22 -10.56
C CYS A 40 22.43 10.09 -11.29
N ASN A 41 23.72 9.77 -11.20
CA ASN A 41 24.79 10.50 -11.89
C ASN A 41 24.67 10.35 -13.41
N ALA A 42 24.36 9.15 -13.90
CA ALA A 42 24.13 8.92 -15.34
C ALA A 42 22.93 9.70 -15.87
N ILE A 43 21.84 9.78 -15.10
CA ILE A 43 20.63 10.55 -15.47
C ILE A 43 20.88 12.06 -15.37
N ASN A 44 21.52 12.52 -14.29
CA ASN A 44 21.82 13.93 -14.07
C ASN A 44 22.87 14.47 -15.06
N GLY A 45 23.76 13.61 -15.55
CA GLY A 45 24.73 13.93 -16.60
C GLY A 45 24.12 13.98 -18.00
N ASN A 46 22.85 13.57 -18.16
CA ASN A 46 22.17 13.58 -19.44
C ASN A 46 21.62 14.99 -19.75
N GLU A 47 22.02 15.54 -20.90
CA GLU A 47 21.59 16.84 -21.40
C GLU A 47 20.05 16.98 -21.45
N TYR A 48 19.33 15.91 -21.80
CA TYR A 48 17.86 15.93 -21.84
C TYR A 48 17.22 16.19 -20.47
N TYR A 49 17.79 15.60 -19.41
CA TYR A 49 17.28 15.79 -18.06
C TYR A 49 17.53 17.22 -17.58
N GLN A 50 18.72 17.77 -17.86
CA GLN A 50 19.08 19.12 -17.47
C GLN A 50 18.28 20.18 -18.22
N THR A 51 18.03 19.99 -19.52
CA THR A 51 17.16 20.86 -20.32
C THR A 51 15.71 20.77 -19.89
N GLY A 52 15.21 19.56 -19.57
CA GLY A 52 13.86 19.40 -19.03
C GLY A 52 13.68 20.05 -17.66
N LYS A 53 14.69 19.92 -16.79
CA LYS A 53 14.72 20.56 -15.47
C LYS A 53 14.76 22.09 -15.58
N SER A 54 15.59 22.65 -16.45
CA SER A 54 15.68 24.12 -16.64
C SER A 54 14.39 24.70 -17.24
N HIS A 55 13.80 24.03 -18.22
CA HIS A 55 12.48 24.38 -18.75
C HIS A 55 11.42 24.35 -17.65
N PHE A 56 11.33 23.26 -16.88
CA PHE A 56 10.37 23.13 -15.80
C PHE A 56 10.50 24.24 -14.74
N LEU A 57 11.73 24.56 -14.33
CA LEU A 57 12.01 25.62 -13.37
C LEU A 57 11.71 27.04 -13.91
N THR A 58 11.65 27.21 -15.23
CA THR A 58 11.29 28.49 -15.87
C THR A 58 9.78 28.72 -15.86
N TYR A 59 8.98 27.66 -16.02
CA TYR A 59 7.51 27.76 -16.08
C TYR A 59 6.83 27.59 -14.73
N VAL A 60 7.45 26.85 -13.81
CA VAL A 60 6.99 26.71 -12.44
C VAL A 60 7.93 27.55 -11.58
N PRO A 61 7.58 28.84 -11.28
CA PRO A 61 8.22 29.51 -10.16
C PRO A 61 7.95 28.59 -8.98
N VAL A 62 8.99 27.96 -8.44
CA VAL A 62 8.84 27.05 -7.31
C VAL A 62 8.61 27.97 -6.11
N PRO A 63 7.37 28.25 -5.65
CA PRO A 63 7.23 28.77 -4.29
C PRO A 63 7.95 27.78 -3.40
N GLU A 64 8.68 28.26 -2.38
CA GLU A 64 9.45 27.43 -1.45
C GLU A 64 8.69 26.14 -1.18
N LEU A 65 9.12 25.05 -1.84
CA LEU A 65 8.46 23.77 -1.68
C LEU A 65 8.53 23.51 -0.17
N PRO A 66 7.39 23.26 0.50
CA PRO A 66 7.45 22.87 1.89
C PRO A 66 8.44 21.71 1.96
N GLN A 67 9.42 21.81 2.86
CA GLN A 67 10.50 20.85 2.93
C GLN A 67 9.87 19.46 2.94
N LEU A 68 10.20 18.64 1.94
CA LEU A 68 9.69 17.28 1.90
C LEU A 68 10.14 16.61 3.20
N PRO A 69 9.25 15.85 3.85
CA PRO A 69 9.59 15.22 5.10
C PRO A 69 10.86 14.41 4.93
N GLU A 70 11.77 14.56 5.88
CA GLU A 70 13.03 13.86 5.85
C GLU A 70 12.76 12.34 5.86
N GLN A 71 13.67 11.52 5.34
CA GLN A 71 13.47 10.07 5.32
C GLN A 71 13.20 9.48 6.72
N SER A 72 13.78 10.10 7.75
CA SER A 72 13.54 9.82 9.16
C SER A 72 12.08 10.05 9.56
N GLU A 73 11.49 11.17 9.14
CA GLU A 73 10.11 11.56 9.39
C GLU A 73 9.12 10.66 8.65
N LEU A 74 9.40 10.30 7.39
CA LEU A 74 8.60 9.34 6.63
C LEU A 74 8.58 7.95 7.28
N CYS A 75 9.74 7.50 7.78
CA CYS A 75 9.85 6.24 8.51
C CYS A 75 9.04 6.28 9.82
N TYR A 76 9.10 7.40 10.54
CA TYR A 76 8.30 7.62 11.75
C TYR A 76 6.80 7.60 11.44
N LEU A 77 6.35 8.35 10.44
CA LEU A 77 4.93 8.41 10.03
C LEU A 77 4.42 7.03 9.66
N THR A 78 5.19 6.27 8.88
CA THR A 78 4.82 4.92 8.46
C THR A 78 4.64 3.99 9.66
N LYS A 79 5.61 3.99 10.59
CA LYS A 79 5.52 3.22 11.84
C LYS A 79 4.34 3.66 12.71
N TYR A 80 4.09 4.96 12.78
CA TYR A 80 2.99 5.53 13.55
C TYR A 80 1.64 5.06 13.03
N TYR A 81 1.38 5.23 11.73
CA TYR A 81 0.11 4.81 11.11
C TYR A 81 -0.08 3.29 11.12
N TRP A 82 0.99 2.52 10.93
CA TRP A 82 0.94 1.07 11.08
C TRP A 82 0.48 0.66 12.48
N ASN A 83 1.10 1.23 13.52
CA ASN A 83 0.74 0.94 14.90
C ASN A 83 -0.67 1.38 15.26
N GLN A 84 -1.14 2.51 14.73
CA GLN A 84 -2.53 2.94 14.88
C GLN A 84 -3.51 1.97 14.22
N GLY A 85 -3.18 1.48 13.03
CA GLY A 85 -3.94 0.45 12.33
C GLY A 85 -4.07 -0.83 13.16
N VAL A 86 -2.94 -1.38 13.62
CA VAL A 86 -2.91 -2.60 14.44
C VAL A 86 -3.71 -2.43 15.74
N LYS A 87 -3.55 -1.30 16.45
CA LYS A 87 -4.32 -0.98 17.66
C LYS A 87 -5.81 -0.90 17.37
N GLY A 88 -6.20 -0.26 16.27
CA GLY A 88 -7.59 -0.14 15.83
C GLY A 88 -8.22 -1.50 15.52
N SER A 89 -7.51 -2.37 14.81
CA SER A 89 -7.98 -3.72 14.48
C SER A 89 -8.19 -4.59 15.73
N ILE A 90 -7.23 -4.61 16.66
CA ILE A 90 -7.35 -5.36 17.91
C ILE A 90 -8.49 -4.79 18.77
N TYR A 91 -8.64 -3.47 18.83
CA TYR A 91 -9.75 -2.84 19.53
C TYR A 91 -11.12 -3.22 18.94
N TYR A 92 -11.22 -3.24 17.61
CA TYR A 92 -12.42 -3.69 16.91
C TYR A 92 -12.76 -5.15 17.24
N ILE A 93 -11.77 -6.05 17.18
CA ILE A 93 -11.92 -7.47 17.54
C ILE A 93 -12.38 -7.62 19.00
N ARG A 94 -11.83 -6.81 19.91
CA ARG A 94 -12.24 -6.81 21.31
C ARG A 94 -13.70 -6.36 21.50
N LYS A 95 -14.17 -5.42 20.69
CA LYS A 95 -15.53 -4.86 20.78
C LYS A 95 -16.57 -5.65 20.00
N THR A 96 -16.17 -6.45 19.02
CA THR A 96 -17.08 -7.22 18.15
C THR A 96 -18.06 -8.10 18.94
N PRO A 97 -17.65 -8.85 19.98
CA PRO A 97 -18.57 -9.66 20.77
C PRO A 97 -19.69 -8.84 21.44
N CYS A 98 -19.39 -7.61 21.87
CA CYS A 98 -20.39 -6.71 22.46
C CYS A 98 -21.42 -6.25 21.41
N TYR A 99 -20.95 -5.88 20.22
CA TYR A 99 -21.85 -5.50 19.12
C TYR A 99 -22.71 -6.67 18.63
N ILE A 100 -22.12 -7.87 18.52
CA ILE A 100 -22.86 -9.08 18.15
C ILE A 100 -23.91 -9.40 19.22
N GLY A 101 -23.54 -9.36 20.50
CA GLY A 101 -24.48 -9.60 21.60
C GLY A 101 -25.64 -8.61 21.62
N GLN A 102 -25.37 -7.32 21.37
CA GLN A 102 -26.42 -6.29 21.23
C GLN A 102 -27.33 -6.54 20.02
N GLY A 103 -26.76 -6.99 18.89
CA GLY A 103 -27.54 -7.35 17.69
C GLY A 103 -28.45 -8.56 17.91
N VAL A 104 -27.91 -9.62 18.51
CA VAL A 104 -28.68 -10.84 18.85
C VAL A 104 -29.82 -10.51 19.81
N LYS A 105 -29.55 -9.68 20.83
CA LYS A 105 -30.58 -9.25 21.77
C LYS A 105 -31.71 -8.48 21.09
N LYS A 106 -31.39 -7.51 20.23
CA LYS A 106 -32.40 -6.78 19.45
C LYS A 106 -33.23 -7.69 18.55
N ALA A 107 -32.61 -8.69 17.92
CA ALA A 107 -33.33 -9.66 17.09
C ALA A 107 -34.30 -10.51 17.94
N SER A 108 -33.85 -11.00 19.09
CA SER A 108 -34.69 -11.77 20.03
C SER A 108 -35.86 -10.93 20.56
N ASP A 109 -35.59 -9.69 20.97
CA ASP A 109 -36.61 -8.77 21.48
C ASP A 109 -37.64 -8.44 20.39
N GLY A 110 -37.20 -8.25 19.14
CA GLY A 110 -38.09 -8.03 18.00
C GLY A 110 -38.98 -9.23 17.68
N ILE A 111 -38.45 -10.46 17.67
CA ILE A 111 -39.24 -11.69 17.47
C ILE A 111 -40.28 -11.84 18.59
N THR A 112 -39.87 -11.56 19.83
CA THR A 112 -40.75 -11.66 21.00
C THR A 112 -41.88 -10.62 20.95
N GLN A 113 -41.58 -9.40 20.49
CA GLN A 113 -42.60 -8.36 20.28
C GLN A 113 -43.58 -8.74 19.16
N LEU A 114 -43.12 -9.32 18.05
CA LEU A 114 -43.98 -9.80 16.96
C LEU A 114 -44.88 -10.96 17.39
N MET A 115 -44.37 -11.89 18.22
CA MET A 115 -45.16 -13.00 18.78
C MET A 115 -46.23 -12.53 19.77
N ASN A 116 -45.95 -11.46 20.52
CA ASN A 116 -46.87 -10.92 21.52
C ASN A 116 -47.82 -9.84 20.94
N GLN A 117 -47.68 -9.48 19.66
CA GLN A 117 -48.65 -8.60 19.00
C GLN A 117 -49.95 -9.39 18.72
N PRO A 118 -51.13 -8.86 19.14
CA PRO A 118 -52.40 -9.47 18.78
C PRO A 118 -52.54 -9.53 17.26
N GLN A 119 -52.85 -10.70 16.70
CA GLN A 119 -53.14 -10.86 15.28
C GLN A 119 -54.33 -9.95 14.91
N PRO A 120 -54.27 -9.16 13.82
CA PRO A 120 -55.45 -8.44 13.34
C PRO A 120 -56.50 -9.49 12.97
N SER A 121 -57.64 -9.45 13.66
CA SER A 121 -58.78 -10.32 13.39
C SER A 121 -59.13 -10.29 11.91
N GLU A 122 -59.13 -11.47 11.28
CA GLU A 122 -59.63 -11.67 9.92
C GLU A 122 -61.02 -11.02 9.77
N VAL A 123 -61.11 -10.00 8.94
CA VAL A 123 -62.38 -9.42 8.51
C VAL A 123 -63.04 -10.46 7.59
N LYS A 124 -63.92 -11.28 8.18
CA LYS A 124 -64.82 -12.15 7.41
C LYS A 124 -65.77 -11.28 6.58
N LYS A 125 -65.82 -11.62 5.29
CA LYS A 125 -66.71 -11.11 4.23
C LYS A 125 -68.17 -11.02 4.65
#